data_AF-A0AAE2WJ46-F1
#
_entry.id   AF-A0AAE2WJ46-F1
#
_cell.length_a   1.000
_cell.length_b   1.000
_cell.length_c   1.000
_cell.angle_alpha   90.00
_cell.angle_beta   90.00
_cell.angle_gamma   90.00
#
_symmetry.space_group_name_H-M   'P 1'
#
loop_
_entity.id
_entity.type
_entity.pdbx_description
1 polymer ?
#
loop_
_entity_poly.entity_id
_entity_poly.type
_entity_poly.pdbx_seq_one_letter_code
_entity_poly.pdbx_strand_id
1 'polypeptide(L)'
;SVNVPGSVLAANGDVSATVTTRDTAGNVTTANTNHTYGVDTVAPIASIAIDNVTSDNVINASESGQTIAVTGKVDNDVNAGDAVTVKVGTDT
;
A
#
# COMPACT_ATOMS: atom_id res chain seq x y z
N SER A 1 -5.32 -30.01 3.88
CA SER A 1 -5.33 -28.67 3.26
C SER A 1 -4.77 -28.78 1.86
N VAL A 2 -5.20 -27.90 0.95
CA VAL A 2 -4.59 -27.76 -0.38
C VAL A 2 -3.86 -26.44 -0.45
N ASN A 3 -2.71 -26.41 -1.13
CA ASN A 3 -1.94 -25.20 -1.29
C ASN A 3 -2.28 -24.60 -2.66
N VAL A 4 -2.68 -23.33 -2.66
CA VAL A 4 -2.96 -22.56 -3.87
C VAL A 4 -1.88 -21.48 -3.98
N PRO A 5 -1.19 -21.33 -5.13
CA PRO A 5 -0.23 -20.26 -5.32
C PRO A 5 -0.89 -18.87 -5.14
N GLY A 6 -0.19 -17.96 -4.47
CA GLY A 6 -0.71 -16.61 -4.23
C GLY A 6 -0.99 -15.82 -5.50
N SER A 7 -0.27 -16.07 -6.60
CA SER A 7 -0.55 -15.47 -7.91
C SER A 7 -1.91 -15.87 -8.49
N VAL A 8 -2.38 -17.08 -8.19
CA VAL A 8 -3.72 -17.54 -8.59
C VAL A 8 -4.77 -16.82 -7.76
N LEU A 9 -4.56 -16.70 -6.44
CA LEU A 9 -5.48 -15.97 -5.58
C LEU A 9 -5.55 -14.47 -5.94
N ALA A 10 -4.42 -13.84 -6.25
CA ALA A 10 -4.38 -12.44 -6.67
C ALA A 10 -5.08 -12.17 -8.02
N ALA A 11 -5.22 -13.19 -8.87
CA ALA A 11 -5.90 -13.08 -10.17
C ALA A 11 -7.40 -13.44 -10.12
N ASN A 12 -7.91 -13.88 -8.97
CA ASN A 12 -9.31 -14.30 -8.78
C ASN A 12 -9.93 -13.56 -7.58
N GLY A 13 -11.21 -13.82 -7.28
CA GLY A 13 -11.92 -13.20 -6.15
C GLY A 13 -12.78 -14.18 -5.34
N ASP A 14 -12.75 -15.46 -5.68
CA ASP A 14 -13.53 -16.49 -5.03
C ASP A 14 -12.82 -17.86 -5.04
N VAL A 15 -13.19 -18.71 -4.09
CA VAL A 15 -12.82 -20.12 -4.01
C VAL A 15 -14.09 -20.94 -3.89
N SER A 16 -14.18 -22.03 -4.65
CA SER A 16 -15.25 -23.02 -4.53
C SER A 16 -14.71 -24.39 -4.14
N ALA A 17 -15.49 -25.15 -3.38
CA ALA A 17 -15.16 -26.52 -3.00
C ALA A 17 -16.40 -27.41 -3.12
N THR A 18 -16.21 -28.58 -3.73
CA THR A 18 -17.24 -29.59 -3.95
C THR A 18 -16.78 -30.92 -3.35
N VAL A 19 -17.67 -31.59 -2.63
CA VAL A 19 -17.48 -32.95 -2.16
C VAL A 19 -18.66 -33.81 -2.58
N THR A 20 -18.38 -34.97 -3.15
CA THR A 20 -19.38 -35.97 -3.53
C THR A 20 -19.12 -37.25 -2.76
N THR A 21 -20.11 -37.70 -2.00
CA THR A 21 -20.06 -38.95 -1.24
C THR A 21 -21.03 -39.95 -1.84
N ARG A 22 -20.64 -41.23 -1.86
CA ARG A 22 -21.48 -42.34 -2.31
C ARG A 22 -21.52 -43.43 -1.24
N ASP A 23 -22.69 -43.98 -0.96
CA ASP A 23 -22.81 -45.13 -0.05
C ASP A 23 -22.65 -46.48 -0.79
N THR A 24 -22.56 -47.58 -0.03
CA THR A 24 -22.41 -48.94 -0.58
C THR A 24 -23.60 -49.38 -1.43
N ALA A 25 -24.78 -48.79 -1.21
CA ALA A 25 -25.98 -49.05 -2.01
C ALA A 25 -26.02 -48.22 -3.31
N GLY A 26 -25.07 -47.31 -3.51
CA GLY A 26 -24.91 -46.51 -4.72
C GLY A 26 -25.55 -45.12 -4.66
N ASN A 27 -26.15 -44.71 -3.54
CA ASN A 27 -26.74 -43.37 -3.39
C ASN A 27 -25.65 -42.31 -3.37
N VAL A 28 -25.89 -41.16 -4.00
CA VAL A 28 -24.92 -40.06 -4.13
C VAL A 28 -25.47 -38.78 -3.53
N THR A 29 -24.63 -38.09 -2.75
CA THR A 29 -24.90 -36.73 -2.28
C THR A 29 -23.70 -35.85 -2.59
N THR A 30 -23.96 -34.65 -3.06
CA THR A 30 -22.95 -33.62 -3.31
C THR A 30 -23.21 -32.42 -2.42
N ALA A 31 -22.16 -31.93 -1.75
CA ALA A 31 -22.16 -30.66 -1.05
C ALA A 31 -21.19 -29.69 -1.74
N ASN A 32 -21.60 -28.43 -1.84
CA ASN A 32 -20.81 -27.37 -2.45
C ASN A 32 -20.72 -26.17 -1.49
N THR A 33 -19.62 -25.44 -1.53
CA THR A 33 -19.47 -24.15 -0.85
C THR A 33 -18.63 -23.20 -1.68
N ASN A 34 -18.90 -21.90 -1.54
CA ASN A 34 -18.19 -20.82 -2.20
C ASN A 34 -17.81 -19.76 -1.17
N HIS A 35 -16.65 -19.17 -1.32
CA HIS A 35 -16.14 -18.10 -0.46
C HIS A 35 -15.50 -17.01 -1.31
N THR A 36 -15.99 -15.77 -1.17
CA THR A 36 -15.41 -14.61 -1.83
C THR A 36 -14.37 -13.95 -0.94
N TYR A 37 -13.37 -13.33 -1.54
CA TYR A 37 -12.34 -12.56 -0.84
C TYR A 37 -11.92 -11.35 -1.67
N GLY A 38 -11.40 -10.32 -0.99
CA GLY A 38 -10.79 -9.16 -1.63
C GLY A 38 -9.32 -9.40 -1.94
N VAL A 39 -8.85 -8.83 -3.05
CA VAL A 39 -7.43 -8.77 -3.40
C VAL A 39 -7.02 -7.30 -3.37
N ASP A 40 -6.08 -6.97 -2.48
CA ASP A 40 -5.44 -5.66 -2.45
C ASP A 40 -3.95 -5.81 -2.73
N THR A 41 -3.59 -5.56 -3.99
CA THR A 41 -2.20 -5.57 -4.47
C THR A 41 -1.74 -4.18 -4.88
N VAL A 42 -2.55 -3.15 -4.63
CA VAL A 42 -2.20 -1.77 -5.01
C VAL A 42 -1.35 -1.21 -3.88
N ALA A 43 -0.06 -1.02 -4.16
CA ALA A 43 0.80 -0.33 -3.22
C ALA A 43 0.39 1.15 -3.14
N PRO A 44 0.40 1.76 -1.94
CA PRO A 44 0.17 3.19 -1.81
C PRO A 44 1.27 3.96 -2.54
N ILE A 45 0.89 5.00 -3.26
CA ILE A 45 1.81 5.90 -3.93
C ILE A 45 1.94 7.14 -3.06
N ALA A 46 3.17 7.57 -2.77
CA ALA A 46 3.44 8.83 -2.07
C ALA A 46 4.27 9.74 -2.98
N SER A 47 3.92 11.02 -3.01
CA SER A 47 4.71 12.05 -3.68
C SER A 47 5.11 13.12 -2.67
N ILE A 48 6.37 13.55 -2.71
CA ILE A 48 6.89 14.63 -1.87
C ILE A 48 7.61 15.65 -2.75
N ALA A 49 7.27 16.92 -2.58
CA ALA A 49 7.91 18.05 -3.23
C ALA A 49 8.37 19.03 -2.16
N ILE A 50 9.57 19.59 -2.33
CA ILE A 50 10.11 20.65 -1.49
C ILE A 50 10.00 21.95 -2.28
N ASP A 51 9.45 22.99 -1.67
CA ASP A 51 9.41 24.32 -2.28
C ASP A 51 10.81 24.95 -2.26
N ASN A 52 10.98 26.07 -2.96
CA ASN A 52 12.25 26.79 -2.91
C ASN A 52 12.63 27.16 -1.47
N VAL A 53 13.91 26.97 -1.14
CA VAL A 53 14.46 27.41 0.15
C VAL A 53 14.76 28.90 0.00
N THR A 54 13.88 29.75 0.57
CA THR A 54 13.73 31.19 0.27
C THR A 54 13.08 31.48 -1.10
N SER A 55 12.81 32.75 -1.41
CA SER A 55 12.09 33.13 -2.64
C SER A 55 12.84 32.84 -3.93
N ASP A 56 14.16 32.81 -3.89
CA ASP A 56 15.04 32.62 -5.05
C ASP A 56 15.84 31.31 -5.00
N ASN A 57 15.56 30.45 -4.01
CA ASN A 57 16.26 29.18 -3.79
C ASN A 57 17.77 29.35 -3.53
N VAL A 58 18.17 30.52 -3.00
CA VAL A 58 19.57 30.85 -2.68
C VAL A 58 19.64 31.38 -1.27
N ILE A 59 20.65 30.94 -0.51
CA ILE A 59 20.95 31.48 0.81
C ILE A 59 22.01 32.57 0.68
N ASN A 60 21.66 33.79 1.07
CA ASN A 60 22.59 34.90 1.19
C ASN A 60 23.17 35.02 2.61
N ALA A 61 24.12 35.96 2.80
CA ALA A 61 24.81 36.14 4.07
C ALA A 61 23.86 36.54 5.23
N SER A 62 22.80 37.31 4.95
CA SER A 62 21.80 37.68 5.94
C SER A 62 20.92 36.49 6.33
N GLU A 63 20.52 35.69 5.35
CA GLU A 63 19.68 34.50 5.53
C GLU A 63 20.43 33.37 6.26
N SER A 64 21.74 33.23 6.04
CA SER A 64 22.56 32.23 6.72
C SER A 64 22.64 32.41 8.25
N GLY A 65 22.35 33.62 8.75
CA GLY A 65 22.32 33.92 10.17
C GLY A 65 20.93 33.79 10.80
N GLN A 66 19.93 33.37 10.04
CA GLN A 66 18.53 33.35 10.44
C GLN A 66 17.93 31.94 10.30
N THR A 67 16.82 31.71 10.99
CA THR A 67 16.04 30.49 10.80
C THR A 67 15.21 30.60 9.52
N ILE A 68 15.48 29.74 8.54
CA ILE A 68 14.74 29.67 7.28
C ILE A 68 13.74 28.52 7.34
N ALA A 69 12.49 28.80 7.01
CA ALA A 69 11.47 27.77 6.88
C ALA A 69 11.67 27.02 5.56
N VAL A 70 11.81 25.69 5.65
CA VAL A 70 11.74 24.79 4.49
C VAL A 70 10.31 24.31 4.39
N THR A 71 9.62 24.66 3.30
CA THR A 71 8.26 24.21 3.03
C THR A 71 8.24 23.19 1.91
N GLY A 72 7.14 22.45 1.83
CA GLY A 72 6.93 21.46 0.80
C GLY A 72 5.52 20.91 0.87
N LYS A 73 5.19 20.03 -0.06
CA LYS A 73 3.89 19.38 -0.15
C LYS A 73 4.08 17.87 -0.22
N VAL A 74 3.22 17.17 0.48
CA VAL A 74 3.02 15.73 0.34
C VAL A 74 1.68 15.50 -0.35
N ASP A 75 1.62 14.51 -1.24
CA ASP A 75 0.44 14.21 -2.05
C ASP A 75 0.28 12.69 -2.24
N ASN A 76 -0.85 12.30 -2.86
CA ASN A 76 -1.34 10.94 -3.07
C ASN A 76 -1.83 10.25 -1.77
N ASP A 77 -1.36 9.04 -1.46
CA ASP A 77 -1.85 8.22 -0.35
C ASP A 77 -1.24 8.63 1.00
N VAL A 78 -0.66 9.83 1.08
CA VAL A 78 -0.13 10.39 2.31
C VAL A 78 -1.28 10.96 3.14
N ASN A 79 -1.43 10.46 4.36
CA ASN A 79 -2.49 10.85 5.28
C ASN A 79 -1.99 11.86 6.31
N ALA A 80 -2.91 12.65 6.86
CA ALA A 80 -2.59 13.53 7.98
C ALA A 80 -2.09 12.70 9.18
N GLY A 81 -0.84 12.93 9.58
CA GLY A 81 -0.17 12.17 10.64
C GLY A 81 1.01 11.33 10.15
N ASP A 82 1.23 11.22 8.83
CA ASP A 82 2.41 10.57 8.29
C ASP A 82 3.68 11.35 8.64
N ALA A 83 4.74 10.60 9.01
CA ALA A 83 5.99 11.18 9.45
C ALA A 83 6.79 11.72 8.26
N VAL A 84 7.09 13.02 8.27
CA VAL A 84 8.03 13.64 7.33
C VAL A 84 9.39 13.74 8.00
N THR A 85 10.41 13.10 7.41
CA THR A 85 11.81 13.22 7.85
C THR A 85 12.53 14.15 6.89
N VAL A 86 13.05 15.27 7.39
CA VAL A 86 13.79 16.25 6.60
C VAL A 86 15.25 16.20 7.00
N LYS A 87 16.12 15.83 6.06
CA LYS A 87 17.56 15.83 6.27
C LYS A 87 18.20 16.98 5.50
N VAL A 88 18.95 17.83 6.19
CA VAL A 88 19.69 18.96 5.61
C VAL A 88 21.19 18.68 5.71
N GLY A 89 21.80 18.28 4.59
CA GLY A 89 23.22 17.91 4.57
C GLY A 89 23.51 16.67 5.42
N THR A 90 24.30 16.82 6.48
CA THR A 90 24.58 15.76 7.46
C THR A 90 23.60 15.75 8.63
N ASP A 91 22.85 16.82 8.83
CA ASP A 91 21.94 16.99 9.95
C ASP A 91 20.58 16.40 9.57
N THR A 92 20.01 15.60 10.47
CA THR A 92 18.76 14.85 10.27
C THR A 92 17.72 15.29 11.28
#